data_AF-A0A4P7DTZ2-F1
#
_entry.id   AF-A0A4P7DTZ2-F1
#
_cell.length_a   1.000
_cell.length_b   1.000
_cell.length_c   1.000
_cell.angle_alpha   90.00
_cell.angle_beta   90.00
_cell.angle_gamma   90.00
#
_symmetry.space_group_name_H-M   'P 1'
#
loop_
_entity.id
_entity.type
_entity.pdbx_description
1 polymer ?
#
loop_
_entity_poly.entity_id
_entity_poly.type
_entity_poly.pdbx_seq_one_letter_code
_entity_poly.pdbx_strand_id
1 'polypeptide(L)' 'MLTNFSNKTDSLLEELEIFDIKYQDYLRRDGRWLIGGFKSIVSINQDPKDNDKQVIRIKMEVFNMLPAAIREDLAQLFRL' A
#
# COMPACT_ATOMS: atom_id res chain seq x y z
N MET A 1 -27.27 3.51 1.99
CA MET A 1 -26.15 4.47 2.08
C MET A 1 -24.97 3.85 1.36
N LEU A 2 -24.62 4.36 0.18
CA LEU A 2 -23.47 3.90 -0.60
C LEU A 2 -22.26 4.66 -0.08
N THR A 3 -21.51 4.08 0.87
CA THR A 3 -20.24 4.66 1.29
C THR A 3 -19.25 4.53 0.14
N ASN A 4 -18.88 5.68 -0.45
CA ASN A 4 -17.82 5.87 -1.44
C ASN A 4 -16.59 5.01 -1.10
N PHE A 5 -16.44 3.88 -1.79
CA PHE A 5 -15.22 3.06 -1.70
C PHE A 5 -14.03 3.72 -2.41
N SER A 6 -14.28 4.57 -3.42
CA SER A 6 -13.22 5.32 -4.14
C SER A 6 -12.36 6.13 -3.17
N ASN A 7 -12.99 6.91 -2.29
CA ASN A 7 -12.29 7.76 -1.32
C ASN A 7 -11.30 6.99 -0.44
N LYS A 8 -11.59 5.71 -0.12
CA LYS A 8 -10.74 4.91 0.77
C LYS A 8 -9.47 4.41 0.06
N THR A 9 -9.57 4.11 -1.24
CA THR A 9 -8.40 3.76 -2.05
C THR A 9 -7.51 4.99 -2.26
N ASP A 10 -8.13 6.12 -2.59
CA ASP A 10 -7.41 7.38 -2.79
C ASP A 10 -6.67 7.80 -1.50
N SER A 11 -7.33 7.76 -0.34
CA SER A 11 -6.68 8.05 0.95
C SER A 11 -5.54 7.10 1.29
N LEU A 12 -5.67 5.79 1.00
CA LEU A 12 -4.58 4.84 1.24
C LEU A 12 -3.38 5.13 0.34
N LEU A 13 -3.61 5.48 -0.93
CA LEU A 13 -2.54 5.83 -1.85
C LEU A 13 -1.81 7.10 -1.43
N GLU A 14 -2.53 8.11 -0.93
CA GLU A 14 -1.93 9.32 -0.34
C GLU A 14 -1.10 8.98 0.90
N GLU A 15 -1.61 8.14 1.80
CA GLU A 15 -0.86 7.69 2.98
C GLU A 15 0.43 6.93 2.60
N LEU A 16 0.38 6.12 1.54
CA LEU A 16 1.56 5.43 1.00
C LEU A 16 2.58 6.39 0.39
N GLU A 17 2.16 7.51 -0.21
CA GLU A 17 3.09 8.56 -0.67
C GLU A 17 3.79 9.26 0.50
N ILE A 18 3.06 9.52 1.59
CA ILE A 18 3.67 10.06 2.82
C ILE A 18 4.71 9.06 3.37
N PHE A 19 4.41 7.77 3.27
CA PHE A 19 5.32 6.69 3.62
C PHE A 19 6.59 6.66 2.75
N ASP A 20 6.44 6.90 1.44
CA ASP A 20 7.58 7.02 0.52
C ASP A 20 8.52 8.16 0.96
N ILE A 21 7.97 9.28 1.42
CA ILE A 21 8.76 10.40 1.94
C ILE A 21 9.45 10.02 3.24
N LYS A 22 8.73 9.39 4.18
CA LYS A 22 9.26 8.95 5.49
C LYS A 22 10.43 7.99 5.35
N TYR A 23 10.37 7.07 4.39
CA TYR A 23 11.40 6.05 4.15
C TYR A 23 12.17 6.27 2.84
N GLN A 24 12.25 7.51 2.38
CA GLN A 24 12.91 7.86 1.13
C GLN A 24 14.36 7.38 1.08
N ASP A 25 15.09 7.46 2.20
CA ASP A 25 16.49 7.01 2.27
C ASP A 25 16.60 5.48 2.12
N TYR A 26 15.66 4.72 2.69
CA TYR A 26 15.58 3.28 2.46
C TYR A 26 15.29 2.99 0.99
N LEU A 27 14.29 3.63 0.39
CA LEU A 27 13.92 3.45 -1.02
C LEU A 27 15.10 3.74 -1.98
N ARG A 28 15.92 4.75 -1.67
CA ARG A 28 17.10 5.10 -2.49
C ARG A 28 18.25 4.10 -2.37
N ARG A 29 18.41 3.44 -1.22
CA ARG A 29 19.55 2.56 -0.95
C ARG A 29 19.18 1.11 -1.19
N ASP A 30 18.34 0.56 -0.31
CA ASP A 30 18.02 -0.86 -0.20
C ASP A 30 16.68 -1.21 -0.86
N GLY A 31 15.74 -0.27 -0.89
CA GLY A 31 14.38 -0.44 -1.42
C GLY A 31 14.24 -0.18 -2.92
N ARG A 32 15.33 -0.10 -3.70
CA ARG A 32 15.27 0.19 -5.16
C ARG A 32 14.46 -0.83 -5.97
N TRP A 33 14.28 -2.03 -5.42
CA TRP A 33 13.45 -3.08 -5.99
C TRP A 33 11.94 -2.81 -5.86
N LEU A 34 11.54 -1.89 -4.97
CA LEU A 34 10.18 -1.35 -4.89
C LEU A 34 10.01 -0.27 -5.96
N ILE A 35 9.95 -0.70 -7.21
CA ILE A 35 9.75 0.18 -8.37
C ILE A 35 8.44 0.95 -8.16
N GLY A 36 8.51 2.26 -7.93
CA GLY A 36 7.32 3.08 -7.64
C GLY A 36 6.93 3.16 -6.15
N GLY A 37 7.81 2.78 -5.22
CA GLY A 37 7.63 3.01 -3.78
C GLY A 37 6.74 1.99 -3.07
N PHE A 38 6.22 2.36 -1.90
CA PHE A 38 5.34 1.53 -1.08
C PHE A 38 3.99 1.24 -1.75
N LYS A 39 3.58 2.03 -2.75
CA LYS A 39 2.42 1.71 -3.60
C LYS A 39 2.54 0.34 -4.26
N SER A 40 3.75 -0.14 -4.52
CA SER A 40 3.97 -1.44 -5.16
C SER A 40 3.62 -2.64 -4.27
N ILE A 41 3.45 -2.41 -2.97
CA ILE A 41 2.99 -3.42 -2.00
C ILE A 41 1.51 -3.72 -2.17
N VAL A 42 0.72 -2.78 -2.70
CA VAL A 42 -0.71 -3.00 -2.91
C VAL A 42 -1.01 -3.35 -4.36
N SER A 43 -2.07 -4.12 -4.56
CA SER A 43 -2.69 -4.37 -5.84
C SER A 43 -4.14 -3.95 -5.75
N ILE A 44 -4.55 -3.05 -6.64
CA ILE A 44 -5.93 -2.59 -6.74
C ILE A 44 -6.56 -3.36 -7.90
N ASN A 45 -7.58 -4.16 -7.59
CA ASN A 45 -8.33 -4.93 -8.59
C ASN A 45 -9.81 -4.57 -8.49
N GLN A 46 -10.58 -4.75 -9.56
CA GLN A 46 -12.04 -4.69 -9.49
C GLN A 46 -12.57 -5.88 -8.70
N ASP A 47 -13.63 -5.66 -7.90
CA ASP A 47 -14.31 -6.73 -7.20
C ASP A 47 -15.02 -7.61 -8.24
N PRO A 48 -14.76 -8.94 -8.27
CA PRO A 48 -15.37 -9.82 -9.24
C PRO A 48 -16.91 -9.95 -9.08
N LYS A 49 -17.46 -9.51 -7.94
CA LYS A 49 -18.91 -9.51 -7.66
C LYS A 49 -19.57 -8.16 -7.88
N ASP A 50 -18.78 -7.08 -7.99
CA ASP A 50 -19.28 -5.71 -8.10
C ASP A 50 -18.27 -4.84 -8.87
N ASN A 51 -18.56 -4.59 -10.14
CA ASN A 51 -17.63 -3.92 -11.06
C ASN A 51 -17.38 -2.43 -10.71
N ASP A 52 -18.26 -1.85 -9.89
CA ASP A 52 -18.12 -0.48 -9.37
C ASP A 52 -17.26 -0.42 -8.08
N LYS A 53 -16.83 -1.57 -7.56
CA LYS A 53 -15.98 -1.65 -6.36
C LYS A 53 -14.56 -2.03 -6.69
N GLN A 54 -13.63 -1.38 -6.01
CA GLN A 54 -12.22 -1.74 -6.01
C GLN A 54 -11.88 -2.49 -4.73
N VAL A 55 -11.07 -3.54 -4.88
CA VAL A 55 -10.51 -4.33 -3.79
C VAL A 55 -9.01 -4.10 -3.76
N ILE A 56 -8.53 -3.64 -2.61
CA ILE A 56 -7.11 -3.47 -2.33
C ILE A 56 -6.60 -4.76 -1.70
N ARG A 57 -5.56 -5.33 -2.27
CA ARG A 57 -4.86 -6.50 -1.74
C ARG A 57 -3.42 -6.16 -1.44
N ILE A 58 -2.92 -6.61 -0.31
CA ILE A 58 -1.51 -6.47 0.07
C ILE A 58 -0.75 -7.67 -0.50
N LYS A 59 0.30 -7.40 -1.27
CA LYS A 59 1.24 -8.40 -1.77
C LYS A 59 2.14 -8.81 -0.61
N MET A 60 1.70 -9.83 0.13
CA MET A 60 2.41 -10.32 1.33
C MET A 60 3.86 -10.73 1.03
N GLU A 61 4.15 -11.18 -0.20
CA GLU A 61 5.51 -11.46 -0.66
C GLU A 61 6.42 -10.22 -0.60
N VAL A 62 5.94 -9.08 -1.12
CA VAL A 62 6.64 -7.79 -1.10
C VAL A 62 6.72 -7.28 0.33
N PHE A 63 5.60 -7.33 1.06
CA PHE A 63 5.54 -6.89 2.45
C PHE A 63 6.56 -7.62 3.32
N ASN A 64 6.69 -8.94 3.20
CA ASN A 64 7.59 -9.75 4.02
C ASN A 64 9.07 -9.56 3.70
N MET A 65 9.41 -9.04 2.52
CA MET A 65 10.78 -8.69 2.16
C MET A 65 11.25 -7.37 2.81
N LEU A 66 10.33 -6.59 3.39
CA LEU A 66 10.67 -5.33 4.03
C LEU A 66 11.32 -5.54 5.41
N PRO A 67 12.20 -4.61 5.84
CA PRO A 67 12.71 -4.57 7.21
C PRO A 67 11.58 -4.57 8.24
N ALA A 68 11.81 -5.20 9.39
CA ALA A 68 10.80 -5.35 10.45
C ALA A 68 10.17 -4.01 10.87
N ALA A 69 10.98 -2.96 11.08
CA ALA A 69 10.48 -1.63 11.45
C ALA A 69 9.54 -1.02 10.40
N ILE A 70 9.77 -1.28 9.11
CA ILE A 70 8.90 -0.78 8.03
C ILE A 70 7.62 -1.61 7.96
N ARG A 71 7.71 -2.93 8.19
CA ARG A 71 6.55 -3.81 8.25
C ARG A 71 5.62 -3.46 9.41
N GLU A 72 6.16 -3.13 10.58
CA GLU A 72 5.37 -2.72 11.75
C GLU A 72 4.58 -1.44 11.48
N ASP A 73 5.21 -0.42 10.90
CA ASP A 73 4.50 0.83 10.60
C ASP A 73 3.47 0.62 9.48
N LEU A 74 3.78 -0.19 8.46
CA LEU A 74 2.80 -0.55 7.42
C LEU A 74 1.64 -1.40 7.94
N ALA A 75 1.90 -2.30 8.91
CA ALA A 75 0.85 -3.10 9.53
C ALA A 75 -0.14 -2.20 10.27
N GLN A 76 0.34 -1.15 10.94
CA GLN A 76 -0.51 -0.12 11.55
C GLN A 76 -1.36 0.62 10.50
N LEU A 77 -0.74 0.98 9.36
CA LEU A 77 -1.42 1.63 8.23
C LEU A 77 -2.58 0.78 7.69
N PHE A 78 -2.30 -0.50 7.45
CA PHE A 78 -3.27 -1.44 6.91
C PHE A 78 -4.22 -2.03 7.96
N ARG A 79 -3.99 -1.74 9.25
CA ARG A 79 -4.70 -2.33 10.40
C ARG A 79 -4.70 -3.86 10.36
N LEU A 80 -3.53 -4.43 10.06
CA LEU A 80 -3.27 -5.88 10.04
C LEU A 80 -3.09 -6.46 11.44
#